data_AF-A0A804LK79-F1
#
_entry.id   AF-A0A804LK79-F1
#
_cell.length_a   1.000
_cell.length_b   1.000
_cell.length_c   1.000
_cell.angle_alpha   90.00
_cell.angle_beta   90.00
_cell.angle_gamma   90.00
#
_symmetry.space_group_name_H-M   'P 1'
#
loop_
_entity.id
_entity.type
_entity.pdbx_description
1 polymer ?
#
loop_
_entity_poly.entity_id
_entity_poly.type
_entity_poly.pdbx_seq_one_letter_code
_entity_poly.pdbx_strand_id
1 'polypeptide(L)'
;MVMNCNENSKSGASSRCAGCQGSGFKVQIRQLGHGMIQQMQHPCNECKGSGETISDKDRCPQCKGVKVVPEKKVLEVVVQKGMQNGQKITFPGEADEAPDTATGDIIFVLQ
;
A
#
# COMPACT_ATOMS: atom_id res chain seq x y z
N MET A 1 -0.41 -5.99 11.93
CA MET A 1 0.60 -5.60 10.94
C MET A 1 0.07 -6.01 9.58
N VAL A 2 0.39 -5.29 8.52
CA VAL A 2 0.18 -5.76 7.14
C VAL A 2 1.53 -6.08 6.53
N MET A 3 1.59 -7.18 5.78
CA MET A 3 2.80 -7.64 5.09
C MET A 3 2.54 -7.67 3.57
N ASN A 4 3.58 -7.38 2.79
CA ASN A 4 3.53 -7.34 1.35
C ASN A 4 3.42 -8.77 0.79
N CYS A 5 2.39 -8.98 -0.01
CA CYS A 5 2.17 -10.24 -0.70
C CYS A 5 2.88 -10.18 -2.04
N ASN A 6 4.17 -10.57 -2.04
CA ASN A 6 5.01 -10.58 -3.26
C ASN A 6 4.46 -11.51 -4.35
N GLU A 7 3.65 -12.50 -3.97
CA GLU A 7 2.85 -13.29 -4.90
C GLU A 7 1.66 -12.44 -5.38
N ASN A 8 1.89 -11.44 -6.23
CA ASN A 8 0.80 -10.62 -6.79
C ASN A 8 -0.16 -11.46 -7.63
N SER A 9 0.40 -12.47 -8.30
CA SER A 9 -0.30 -13.42 -9.15
C SER A 9 0.45 -14.74 -9.21
N LYS A 10 -0.20 -15.86 -9.55
CA LYS A 10 0.52 -17.14 -9.81
C LYS A 10 1.67 -16.98 -10.80
N SER A 11 1.59 -15.98 -11.67
CA SER A 11 2.56 -15.68 -12.73
C SER A 11 3.30 -14.35 -12.49
N GLY A 12 3.05 -13.64 -11.38
CA GLY A 12 3.51 -12.27 -11.14
C GLY A 12 2.95 -11.21 -12.11
N ALA A 13 2.10 -11.61 -13.06
CA ALA A 13 1.62 -10.74 -14.12
C ALA A 13 0.44 -9.87 -13.65
N SER A 14 0.71 -8.59 -13.40
CA SER A 14 -0.27 -7.51 -13.51
C SER A 14 -0.35 -7.05 -14.97
N SER A 15 -1.54 -6.66 -15.41
CA SER A 15 -1.72 -5.95 -16.68
C SER A 15 -1.98 -4.48 -16.41
N ARG A 16 -1.60 -3.62 -17.37
CA ARG A 16 -2.00 -2.21 -17.31
C ARG A 16 -3.52 -2.12 -17.31
N CYS A 17 -4.07 -1.33 -16.39
CA CYS A 17 -5.49 -1.08 -16.29
C CYS A 17 -5.99 -0.47 -17.62
N ALA A 18 -6.93 -1.14 -18.27
CA ALA A 18 -7.48 -0.68 -19.55
C ALA A 18 -8.17 0.68 -19.44
N GLY A 19 -8.87 0.95 -18.33
CA GLY A 19 -9.60 2.21 -18.13
C GLY A 19 -8.72 3.46 -18.00
N CYS A 20 -7.52 3.35 -17.43
CA CYS A 20 -6.61 4.48 -17.24
C CYS A 20 -5.27 4.33 -17.98
N GLN A 21 -5.10 3.24 -18.73
CA GLN A 21 -3.88 2.89 -19.46
C GLN A 21 -2.61 2.90 -18.60
N GLY A 22 -2.72 2.57 -17.31
CA GLY A 22 -1.58 2.58 -16.39
C GLY A 22 -1.36 3.87 -15.62
N SER A 23 -2.10 4.95 -15.91
CA SER A 23 -1.91 6.22 -15.19
C SER A 23 -2.42 6.22 -13.75
N GLY A 24 -3.35 5.32 -13.41
CA GLY A 24 -3.97 5.26 -12.09
C GLY A 24 -5.08 6.29 -11.88
N PHE A 25 -5.18 7.34 -12.70
CA PHE A 25 -6.20 8.37 -12.60
C PHE A 25 -6.99 8.53 -13.91
N LYS A 26 -8.19 9.10 -13.80
CA LYS A 26 -8.98 9.58 -14.94
C LYS A 26 -9.16 11.08 -14.81
N VAL A 27 -9.00 11.79 -15.93
CA VAL A 27 -9.21 13.24 -15.99
C VAL A 27 -10.66 13.51 -16.38
N GLN A 28 -11.42 14.16 -15.50
CA GLN A 28 -12.74 14.69 -15.80
C GLN A 28 -12.61 16.19 -16.13
N ILE A 29 -12.98 16.56 -17.35
CA ILE A 29 -13.02 17.96 -17.79
C ILE A 29 -14.43 18.51 -17.51
N ARG A 30 -14.53 19.58 -16.72
CA ARG A 30 -15.76 20.34 -16.48
C ARG A 30 -15.66 21.71 -17.13
N GLN A 31 -16.64 22.09 -17.93
CA GLN A 31 -16.76 23.45 -18.44
C GLN A 31 -17.44 24.32 -17.39
N LEU A 32 -16.77 25.37 -16.93
CA LEU A 32 -17.29 26.33 -15.95
C LEU A 32 -17.92 27.57 -16.60
N GLY A 33 -17.72 27.74 -17.91
CA GLY A 33 -18.23 28.87 -18.69
C GLY A 33 -17.49 29.04 -20.01
N HIS A 34 -17.76 30.14 -20.71
CA HIS A 34 -17.10 30.47 -21.99
C HIS A 34 -15.58 30.52 -21.83
N GLY A 35 -14.88 29.61 -22.51
CA GLY A 35 -13.41 29.52 -22.51
C GLY A 35 -12.78 28.93 -21.24
N MET A 36 -13.55 28.63 -20.19
CA MET A 36 -13.01 28.10 -18.93
C MET A 36 -13.28 26.61 -18.78
N ILE A 37 -12.21 25.82 -18.84
CA ILE A 37 -12.21 24.39 -18.51
C ILE A 37 -11.54 24.15 -17.17
N GLN A 38 -12.13 23.29 -16.34
CA GLN A 38 -11.54 22.75 -15.13
C GLN A 38 -11.23 21.28 -15.35
N GLN A 39 -9.97 20.90 -15.19
CA GLN A 39 -9.58 19.49 -15.22
C GLN A 39 -9.48 18.97 -13.80
N MET A 40 -10.28 17.96 -13.47
CA MET A 40 -10.22 17.26 -12.19
C MET A 40 -9.65 15.86 -12.39
N GLN A 41 -8.67 15.50 -11.57
CA GLN A 41 -8.10 14.16 -11.57
C GLN A 41 -8.75 13.36 -10.45
N HIS A 42 -9.30 12.21 -10.80
CA HIS A 42 -9.86 11.27 -9.84
C HIS A 42 -9.18 9.91 -9.98
N PRO A 43 -9.01 9.14 -8.89
CA PRO A 43 -8.53 7.77 -8.97
C PRO A 43 -9.38 6.97 -9.96
N CYS A 44 -8.75 6.18 -10.81
CA CYS A 44 -9.46 5.34 -11.76
C CYS A 44 -10.33 4.33 -11.01
N ASN A 45 -11.63 4.28 -11.30
CA ASN A 45 -12.56 3.38 -10.59
C ASN A 45 -12.22 1.88 -10.75
N GLU A 46 -11.58 1.50 -11.86
CA GLU A 46 -11.27 0.10 -12.19
C GLU A 46 -10.05 -0.42 -11.42
N CYS A 47 -8.98 0.37 -11.31
CA CYS A 47 -7.75 0.00 -10.60
C CYS A 47 -7.60 0.69 -9.24
N LYS A 48 -8.54 1.57 -8.87
CA LYS A 48 -8.55 2.39 -7.65
C LYS A 48 -7.26 3.17 -7.41
N GLY A 49 -6.60 3.63 -8.47
CA GLY A 49 -5.34 4.37 -8.35
C GLY A 49 -4.08 3.56 -8.67
N SER A 50 -4.14 2.22 -8.67
CA SER A 50 -2.92 1.41 -8.82
C SER A 50 -2.31 1.44 -10.22
N GLY A 51 -3.09 1.81 -11.24
CA GLY A 51 -2.70 1.72 -12.65
C GLY A 51 -2.70 0.29 -13.21
N GLU A 52 -2.92 -0.72 -12.37
CA GLU A 52 -2.80 -2.12 -12.73
C GLU A 52 -4.08 -2.90 -12.43
N THR A 53 -4.32 -3.93 -13.22
CA THR A 53 -5.40 -4.89 -13.03
C THR A 53 -4.84 -6.30 -13.03
N ILE A 54 -5.30 -7.14 -12.11
CA ILE A 54 -4.94 -8.56 -12.07
C ILE A 54 -6.19 -9.35 -12.44
N SER A 55 -6.05 -10.24 -13.44
CA SER A 55 -7.11 -11.12 -13.89
C SER A 55 -7.56 -12.02 -12.74
N ASP A 56 -8.86 -12.34 -12.65
CA ASP A 56 -9.37 -13.18 -11.55
C ASP A 56 -8.67 -14.55 -11.47
N LYS A 57 -8.19 -15.07 -12.60
CA LYS A 57 -7.45 -16.34 -12.67
C LYS A 57 -6.05 -16.25 -12.10
N ASP A 58 -5.44 -15.07 -12.21
CA ASP A 58 -4.07 -14.85 -11.78
C ASP A 58 -4.00 -14.33 -10.35
N ARG A 59 -5.07 -13.74 -9.81
CA ARG A 59 -5.08 -13.18 -8.45
C ARG A 59 -4.58 -14.17 -7.42
N CYS A 60 -3.63 -13.72 -6.60
CA CYS A 60 -3.21 -14.50 -5.46
C CYS A 60 -4.38 -14.74 -4.49
N PRO A 61 -4.59 -15.99 -4.03
CA PRO A 61 -5.70 -16.34 -3.15
C PRO A 61 -5.62 -15.64 -1.78
N GLN A 62 -4.40 -15.29 -1.33
CA GLN A 62 -4.18 -14.65 -0.03
C GLN A 62 -4.50 -13.15 -0.08
N CYS A 63 -3.90 -12.39 -0.99
CA CYS A 63 -4.11 -10.94 -1.08
C CYS A 63 -5.27 -10.52 -1.98
N LYS A 64 -5.77 -11.41 -2.84
CA LYS A 64 -6.84 -11.13 -3.82
C LYS A 64 -6.55 -9.92 -4.72
N GLY A 65 -5.27 -9.67 -5.00
CA GLY A 65 -4.79 -8.53 -5.79
C GLY A 65 -4.64 -7.21 -5.01
N VAL A 66 -4.85 -7.21 -3.69
CA VAL A 66 -4.62 -6.03 -2.82
C VAL A 66 -3.13 -5.84 -2.51
N LYS A 67 -2.28 -6.83 -2.82
CA LYS A 67 -0.83 -6.85 -2.61
C LYS A 67 -0.39 -6.76 -1.13
N VAL A 68 -1.31 -6.70 -0.17
CA VAL A 68 -1.01 -6.83 1.26
C VAL A 68 -1.93 -7.84 1.92
N VAL A 69 -1.43 -8.51 2.96
CA VAL A 69 -2.18 -9.44 3.79
C VAL A 69 -2.08 -9.05 5.26
N PRO A 70 -3.16 -9.16 6.04
CA PRO A 70 -3.10 -8.92 7.48
C PRO A 70 -2.32 -10.05 8.15
N GLU A 71 -1.29 -9.67 8.91
CA GLU A 71 -0.47 -10.59 9.68
C GLU A 71 -0.43 -10.17 11.16
N LYS A 72 -0.50 -11.18 12.04
CA LYS A 72 -0.31 -10.99 13.47
C LYS A 72 1.14 -11.33 13.80
N LYS A 73 1.94 -10.30 14.04
CA LYS A 73 3.32 -10.43 14.50
C LYS A 73 3.41 -10.04 15.97
N VAL A 74 4.12 -10.84 16.76
CA VAL A 74 4.42 -10.54 18.16
C VAL A 74 5.84 -10.00 18.22
N LEU A 75 6.00 -8.78 18.74
CA LEU A 75 7.30 -8.15 18.96
C LEU A 75 7.67 -8.28 20.44
N GLU A 76 8.75 -9.01 20.73
CA GLU A 76 9.23 -9.19 22.09
C GLU A 76 10.20 -8.07 22.48
N VAL A 77 9.85 -7.36 23.56
CA VAL A 77 10.68 -6.29 24.13
C VAL A 77 11.22 -6.75 25.46
N VAL A 78 12.54 -6.87 25.57
CA VAL A 78 13.21 -7.23 26.82
C VAL A 78 13.65 -5.96 27.54
N VAL A 79 13.03 -5.68 28.70
CA VAL A 79 13.40 -4.56 29.56
C VAL A 79 14.30 -5.06 30.69
N GLN A 80 15.57 -4.66 30.64
CA GLN A 80 16.55 -4.99 31.68
C GLN A 80 16.52 -3.98 32.83
N LYS A 81 16.93 -4.44 34.01
CA LYS A 81 17.12 -3.55 35.17
C LYS A 81 18.14 -2.46 34.83
N GLY A 82 17.83 -1.23 35.18
CA GLY A 82 18.69 -0.06 34.92
C GLY A 82 18.42 0.65 33.59
N MET A 83 17.50 0.17 32.75
CA MET A 83 17.02 0.93 31.60
C MET A 83 16.31 2.21 32.03
N GLN A 84 16.46 3.27 31.23
CA GLN A 84 16.02 4.63 31.58
C GLN A 84 14.62 4.92 31.03
N ASN A 85 13.86 5.75 31.76
CA ASN A 85 12.63 6.35 31.23
C ASN A 85 12.98 7.18 29.97
N GLY A 86 12.19 7.03 28.92
CA GLY A 86 12.41 7.65 27.60
C GLY A 86 13.39 6.88 26.69
N GLN A 87 14.00 5.80 27.16
CA GLN A 87 14.89 4.99 26.33
C GLN A 87 14.11 4.36 25.16
N LYS A 88 14.69 4.41 23.96
CA LYS A 88 14.08 3.93 22.72
C LYS A 88 14.59 2.54 22.36
N ILE A 89 13.67 1.67 21.97
CA ILE A 89 13.95 0.34 21.43
C ILE A 89 13.34 0.29 20.03
N THR A 90 14.19 0.29 19.01
CA THR A 90 13.78 0.36 17.61
C THR A 90 13.77 -1.02 16.97
N PHE A 91 12.68 -1.32 16.28
CA PHE A 91 12.46 -2.50 15.47
C PHE A 91 12.43 -2.04 14.00
N PRO A 92 13.57 -2.13 13.28
CA PRO A 92 13.68 -1.58 11.95
C PRO A 92 12.86 -2.37 10.93
N GLY A 93 12.10 -1.68 10.08
CA GLY A 93 11.28 -2.32 9.04
C GLY A 93 10.12 -3.16 9.59
N GLU A 94 9.66 -2.89 10.82
CA GLU A 94 8.57 -3.64 11.48
C GLU A 94 7.23 -2.90 11.49
N ALA A 95 7.13 -1.74 10.83
CA ALA A 95 5.86 -1.04 10.67
C ALA A 95 4.95 -1.73 9.63
N ASP A 96 3.76 -1.18 9.42
CA ASP A 96 2.86 -1.69 8.38
C ASP A 96 3.48 -1.57 6.98
N GLU A 97 3.51 -2.69 6.24
CA GLU A 97 3.98 -2.73 4.87
C GLU A 97 2.91 -2.23 3.90
N ALA A 98 3.34 -1.46 2.90
CA ALA A 98 2.50 -1.05 1.78
C ALA A 98 3.21 -1.42 0.45
N PRO A 99 2.44 -1.72 -0.61
CA PRO A 99 3.03 -2.04 -1.90
C PRO A 99 3.92 -0.90 -2.41
N ASP A 100 5.04 -1.26 -3.04
CA ASP A 100 5.98 -0.31 -3.65
C ASP A 100 6.52 0.77 -2.68
N THR A 101 6.44 0.51 -1.36
CA THR A 101 6.83 1.45 -0.30
C THR A 101 7.80 0.76 0.66
N ALA A 102 8.81 1.49 1.13
CA ALA A 102 9.72 0.99 2.16
C ALA A 102 9.02 0.91 3.52
N THR A 103 9.17 -0.22 4.21
CA THR A 103 8.61 -0.43 5.55
C THR A 103 9.28 0.47 6.57
N GLY A 104 8.48 1.14 7.39
CA GLY A 104 8.97 1.98 8.49
C GLY A 104 9.41 1.19 9.72
N ASP A 105 9.91 1.91 10.71
CA ASP A 105 10.37 1.32 11.97
C ASP A 105 9.30 1.44 13.05
N ILE A 106 9.20 0.43 13.91
CA ILE A 106 8.46 0.53 15.17
C ILE A 106 9.44 0.94 16.28
N ILE A 107 9.14 2.03 16.99
CA ILE A 107 9.97 2.51 18.10
C ILE A 107 9.16 2.42 19.38
N PHE A 108 9.56 1.53 20.28
CA PHE A 108 9.05 1.51 21.64
C PHE A 108 9.81 2.53 22.49
N VAL A 109 9.10 3.32 23.28
CA VAL A 109 9.67 4.26 24.23
C VAL A 109 9.33 3.77 25.63
N LEU A 110 10.34 3.48 26.44
CA LEU A 110 10.14 3.08 27.82
C LEU A 110 9.55 4.24 28.63
N GLN A 111 8.54 3.94 29.45
CA GLN A 111 7.86 4.89 30.34
C GLN A 111 7.84 4.34 31.77
#